data_AF-A0A9P7BYR2-F1
#
_entry.id   AF-A0A9P7BYR2-F1
#
_cell.length_a   1.000
_cell.length_b   1.000
_cell.length_c   1.000
_cell.angle_alpha   90.00
_cell.angle_beta   90.00
_cell.angle_gamma   90.00
#
_symmetry.space_group_name_H-M   'P 1'
#
loop_
_entity.id
_entity.type
_entity.pdbx_description
1 polymer ?
#
loop_
_entity_poly.entity_id
_entity_poly.type
_entity_poly.pdbx_seq_one_letter_code
_entity_poly.pdbx_strand_id
1 'polypeptide(L)'
;MRLFLVACVAALSLGGCEKSSTTSITRTQANGVATLYSKGTVVEGQARFQCIASRSGQCHYVVLDPACSTDAACAKPPLRRASASASARTR
;
A
#
# COMPACT_ATOMS: atom_id res chain seq x y z
N MET A 1 9.14 34.67 30.76
CA MET A 1 7.93 33.81 30.76
C MET A 1 7.32 33.63 29.36
N ARG A 2 7.02 34.70 28.61
CA ARG A 2 6.51 34.61 27.21
C ARG A 2 7.44 33.90 26.22
N LEU A 3 8.75 34.15 26.29
CA LEU A 3 9.73 33.53 25.39
C LEU A 3 9.78 32.00 25.54
N PHE A 4 9.57 31.50 26.76
CA PHE A 4 9.58 30.08 27.08
C PHE A 4 8.36 29.36 26.48
N LEU A 5 7.20 30.02 26.48
CA LEU A 5 5.98 29.49 25.87
C LEU A 5 6.12 29.38 24.35
N VAL A 6 6.74 30.36 23.70
CA VAL A 6 7.00 30.33 22.24
C VAL A 6 7.95 29.19 21.87
N ALA A 7 9.01 28.99 22.67
CA ALA A 7 9.94 27.89 22.47
C ALA A 7 9.27 26.52 22.62
N CYS A 8 8.41 26.34 23.62
CA CYS A 8 7.64 25.11 23.79
C CYS A 8 6.70 24.86 22.61
N VAL A 9 5.91 25.86 22.19
CA VAL A 9 4.96 25.69 21.07
C VAL A 9 5.69 25.35 19.77
N ALA A 10 6.85 25.97 19.51
CA ALA A 10 7.69 25.66 18.36
C ALA A 10 8.27 24.24 18.42
N ALA A 11 8.67 23.76 19.60
CA ALA A 11 9.17 22.40 19.77
C ALA A 11 8.10 21.33 19.51
N LEU A 12 6.84 21.59 19.90
CA LEU A 12 5.73 20.66 19.65
C LEU A 12 5.31 20.59 18.17
N SER A 13 5.54 21.64 17.36
CA SER A 13 5.18 21.65 15.94
C SER A 13 6.17 20.90 15.03
N LEU A 14 7.37 20.57 15.52
CA LEU A 14 8.36 19.76 14.79
C LEU A 14 8.10 18.23 14.91
N GLY A 15 7.19 17.80 15.79
CA GLY A 15 6.93 16.40 16.09
C GLY A 15 6.05 15.63 15.09
N GLY A 16 5.80 16.18 13.90
CA GLY A 16 4.80 15.66 12.97
C GLY A 16 5.35 15.17 11.64
N CYS A 17 6.49 14.47 11.60
CA CYS A 17 6.91 13.77 10.40
C CYS A 17 6.21 12.39 10.35
N GLU A 18 4.91 12.40 10.07
CA GLU A 18 4.15 11.18 9.78
C GLU A 18 4.72 10.57 8.50
N LYS A 19 5.51 9.50 8.65
CA LYS A 19 6.06 8.74 7.53
C LYS A 19 4.88 8.10 6.81
N SER A 20 4.36 8.78 5.79
CA SER A 20 3.18 8.37 5.02
C SER A 20 3.42 6.98 4.44
N SER A 21 2.91 5.98 5.14
CA SER A 21 3.06 4.57 4.82
C SER A 21 1.67 4.01 4.54
N THR A 22 1.25 4.09 3.28
CA THR A 22 -0.05 3.56 2.88
C THR A 22 0.06 2.05 2.75
N THR A 23 -0.55 1.33 3.71
CA THR A 23 -0.67 -0.13 3.67
C THR A 23 -2.08 -0.50 3.24
N SER A 24 -2.24 -1.02 2.03
CA SER A 24 -3.52 -1.57 1.55
C SER A 24 -3.50 -3.09 1.67
N ILE A 25 -4.43 -3.63 2.46
CA ILE A 25 -4.63 -5.08 2.62
C ILE A 25 -5.94 -5.44 1.93
N THR A 26 -5.85 -6.12 0.80
CA THR A 26 -7.02 -6.64 0.10
C THR A 26 -7.23 -8.08 0.53
N ARG A 27 -8.36 -8.34 1.19
CA ARG A 27 -8.81 -9.68 1.55
C ARG A 27 -10.18 -9.92 0.95
N THR A 28 -10.24 -10.64 -0.16
CA THR A 28 -11.51 -11.13 -0.72
C THR A 28 -11.68 -12.58 -0.31
N GLN A 29 -12.83 -12.89 0.29
CA GLN A 29 -13.20 -14.26 0.64
C GLN A 29 -14.46 -14.63 -0.15
N ALA A 30 -14.45 -15.79 -0.79
CA ALA A 30 -15.63 -16.39 -1.38
C ALA A 30 -15.90 -17.70 -0.65
N ASN A 31 -17.12 -17.89 -0.14
CA ASN A 31 -17.56 -19.11 0.55
C ASN A 31 -16.63 -19.53 1.72
N GLY A 32 -16.16 -18.57 2.52
CA GLY A 32 -15.29 -18.84 3.68
C GLY A 32 -13.82 -19.17 3.34
N VAL A 33 -13.45 -19.20 2.06
CA VAL A 33 -12.07 -19.42 1.59
C VAL A 33 -11.50 -18.10 1.08
N ALA A 34 -10.28 -17.76 1.49
CA ALA A 34 -9.58 -16.56 1.00
C ALA A 34 -9.29 -16.70 -0.50
N THR A 35 -10.00 -15.94 -1.32
CA THR A 35 -9.82 -15.89 -2.79
C THR A 35 -8.54 -15.14 -3.14
N LEU A 36 -8.23 -14.07 -2.39
CA LEU A 36 -7.01 -13.29 -2.51
C LEU A 36 -6.68 -12.65 -1.16
N TYR A 37 -5.44 -12.81 -0.70
CA TYR A 37 -4.85 -12.08 0.42
C TYR A 37 -3.53 -11.46 -0.04
N SER A 38 -3.59 -10.18 -0.39
CA SER A 38 -2.45 -9.40 -0.87
C SER A 38 -2.21 -8.19 0.00
N LYS A 39 -0.94 -7.88 0.27
CA LYS A 39 -0.52 -6.67 0.99
C LYS A 39 0.30 -5.79 0.04
N GLY A 40 -0.19 -4.59 -0.21
CA GLY A 40 0.57 -3.53 -0.87
C GLY A 40 1.02 -2.51 0.17
N THR A 41 2.32 -2.22 0.22
CA THR A 41 2.86 -1.12 1.03
C THR A 41 3.56 -0.13 0.11
N VAL A 42 3.21 1.14 0.20
CA VAL A 42 3.94 2.22 -0.47
C VAL A 42 4.70 3.01 0.60
N VAL A 43 6.02 3.07 0.49
CA VAL A 43 6.90 3.83 1.39
C VAL A 43 7.89 4.60 0.53
N GLU A 44 7.93 5.93 0.66
CA GLU A 44 8.89 6.81 -0.06
C GLU A 44 8.92 6.56 -1.59
N GLY A 45 7.75 6.38 -2.21
CA GLY A 45 7.63 6.12 -3.65
C GLY A 45 7.95 4.69 -4.08
N GLN A 46 8.34 3.82 -3.16
CA GLN A 46 8.55 2.39 -3.42
C GLN A 46 7.27 1.62 -3.09
N ALA A 47 6.65 1.03 -4.11
CA ALA A 47 5.53 0.13 -3.95
C ALA A 47 6.01 -1.32 -3.81
N ARG A 48 5.71 -1.95 -2.68
CA ARG A 48 6.02 -3.36 -2.40
C ARG A 48 4.73 -4.16 -2.33
N PHE A 49 4.62 -5.19 -3.16
CA PHE A 49 3.46 -6.07 -3.23
C PHE A 49 3.83 -7.46 -2.72
N GLN A 50 3.03 -8.01 -1.82
CA GLN A 50 3.16 -9.38 -1.31
C GLN A 50 1.88 -10.17 -1.54
N CYS A 51 2.03 -11.31 -2.21
CA CYS A 51 0.98 -12.31 -2.33
C CYS A 51 1.08 -13.28 -1.15
N ILE A 52 0.19 -13.15 -0.17
CA ILE A 52 0.25 -13.96 1.06
C ILE A 52 -0.56 -15.25 0.88
N ALA A 53 -1.73 -15.17 0.25
CA ALA A 53 -2.50 -16.35 -0.16
C ALA A 53 -3.34 -16.02 -1.39
N SER A 54 -3.47 -16.96 -2.32
CA SER A 54 -4.35 -16.83 -3.48
C SER A 54 -4.86 -18.21 -3.85
N ARG A 55 -6.15 -18.34 -4.20
CA ARG A 55 -6.69 -19.64 -4.67
C ARG A 55 -6.03 -20.12 -5.95
N SER A 56 -5.59 -19.21 -6.81
CA SER A 56 -4.87 -19.55 -8.06
C SER A 56 -3.38 -19.81 -7.84
N GLY A 57 -2.86 -19.63 -6.62
CA GLY A 57 -1.43 -19.73 -6.31
C GLY A 57 -0.59 -18.55 -6.80
N GLN A 58 -1.17 -17.60 -7.54
CA GLN A 58 -0.50 -16.38 -7.98
C GLN A 58 -1.37 -15.14 -7.74
N CYS A 59 -0.72 -14.01 -7.52
CA CYS A 59 -1.34 -12.70 -7.50
C CYS A 59 -0.76 -11.86 -8.65
N HIS A 60 -1.63 -11.18 -9.39
CA HIS A 60 -1.24 -10.25 -10.44
C HIS A 60 -1.44 -8.81 -9.97
N TYR A 61 -0.43 -7.97 -10.19
CA TYR A 61 -0.42 -6.58 -9.80
C TYR A 61 -0.12 -5.70 -11.02
N VAL A 62 -0.84 -4.59 -11.11
CA VAL A 62 -0.62 -3.55 -12.10
C VAL A 62 -0.43 -2.22 -11.38
N VAL A 63 0.60 -1.47 -11.77
CA VAL A 63 0.82 -0.10 -11.31
C VAL A 63 0.41 0.81 -12.44
N LEU A 64 -0.61 1.63 -12.19
CA LEU A 64 -1.14 2.59 -13.14
C LEU A 64 -0.54 3.98 -12.92
N ASP A 65 -0.61 4.81 -13.95
CA ASP A 65 -0.23 6.23 -13.86
C ASP A 65 -1.15 6.95 -12.85
N PRO A 66 -0.64 7.89 -12.04
CA PRO A 66 -1.47 8.59 -11.06
C PRO A 66 -2.60 9.44 -11.68
N ALA A 67 -2.52 9.75 -12.98
CA ALA A 67 -3.63 10.40 -13.69
C ALA A 67 -4.77 9.43 -14.06
N CYS A 68 -4.59 8.11 -13.84
CA CYS A 68 -5.65 7.12 -14.05
C CYS A 68 -6.68 7.19 -12.91
N SER A 69 -7.97 7.29 -13.27
CA SER A 69 -9.07 7.19 -12.31
C SER A 69 -9.43 5.73 -12.02
N THR A 70 -10.00 5.44 -10.84
CA THR A 70 -10.56 4.13 -10.50
C THR A 70 -11.90 3.84 -11.17
N ASP A 71 -12.60 4.88 -11.63
CA ASP A 71 -13.94 4.79 -12.24
C ASP A 71 -13.93 4.57 -13.76
N ALA A 72 -12.76 4.70 -14.40
CA ALA A 72 -12.63 4.59 -15.84
C ALA A 72 -11.41 3.74 -16.21
N ALA A 73 -11.51 3.02 -17.33
CA ALA A 73 -10.36 2.32 -17.89
C ALA A 73 -9.27 3.34 -18.24
N CYS A 74 -8.05 3.13 -17.75
CA CYS A 74 -6.99 4.06 -18.06
C CYS A 74 -6.56 3.95 -19.53
N ALA A 75 -6.59 5.08 -20.25
CA ALA A 75 -6.14 5.15 -21.63
C ALA A 75 -4.62 4.97 -21.78
N LYS A 76 -3.86 5.23 -20.70
CA LYS A 76 -2.41 5.04 -20.68
C LYS A 76 -2.06 3.58 -20.38
N PRO A 77 -0.98 3.05 -20.98
CA PRO A 77 -0.47 1.74 -20.60
C PRO A 77 -0.01 1.75 -19.13
N PRO A 78 -0.08 0.61 -18.44
CA PRO A 78 0.38 0.51 -17.05
C PRO A 78 1.89 0.77 -16.97
N LEU A 79 2.29 1.47 -15.92
CA LEU A 79 3.69 1.76 -15.62
C LEU A 79 4.48 0.48 -15.31
N ARG A 80 3.86 -0.46 -14.58
CA ARG A 80 4.45 -1.76 -14.25
C ARG A 80 3.38 -2.85 -14.20
N ARG A 81 3.78 -4.06 -14.57
CA ARG A 81 3.03 -5.29 -14.34
C ARG A 81 3.93 -6.29 -13.64
N ALA A 82 3.41 -6.97 -12.63
CA ALA A 82 4.15 -7.97 -11.89
C ALA A 82 3.22 -9.11 -11.48
N SER A 83 3.78 -10.31 -11.42
CA SER A 83 3.13 -11.49 -10.84
C SER A 83 3.98 -11.97 -9.67
N ALA A 84 3.33 -12.35 -8.58
CA ALA A 84 4.00 -12.97 -7.44
C ALA A 84 3.29 -14.26 -7.08
N SER A 85 4.06 -15.33 -6.88
CA SER A 85 3.55 -16.56 -6.30
C SER A 85 3.10 -16.32 -4.86
N ALA A 86 2.03 -16.99 -4.45
CA ALA A 86 1.61 -16.99 -3.07
C ALA A 86 2.75 -17.55 -2.21
N SER A 87 3.21 -16.76 -1.24
CA SER A 87 4.26 -17.21 -0.34
C SER A 87 3.72 -18.34 0.52
N ALA A 88 4.33 -19.53 0.42
CA ALA A 88 4.12 -20.57 1.40
C ALA A 88 4.51 -19.99 2.77
N ARG A 89 3.55 -19.84 3.67
CA ARG A 89 3.83 -19.38 5.04
C ARG A 89 4.72 -20.44 5.68
N THR A 90 6.04 -20.28 5.62
CA THR A 90 6.97 -21.09 6.40
C THR A 90 6.65 -20.81 7.86
N ARG A 91 6.14 -21.84 8.53
CA ARG A 91 5.62 -21.81 9.88
C ARG A 91 6.74 -21.71 10.90
#